data_AF-A0A078BBN8-F1
#
_entry.id   AF-A0A078BBN8-F1
#
_cell.length_a   1.000
_cell.length_b   1.000
_cell.length_c   1.000
_cell.angle_alpha   90.00
_cell.angle_beta   90.00
_cell.angle_gamma   90.00
#
_symmetry.space_group_name_H-M   'P 1'
#
loop_
_entity.id
_entity.type
_entity.pdbx_description
1 polymer ?
#
loop_
_entity_poly.entity_id
_entity_poly.type
_entity_poly.pdbx_seq_one_letter_code
_entity_poly.pdbx_strand_id
1 'polypeptide(L)'
;MKRFITVSLALFLGLITAQELAEPVFLQQASNPPPVSKDAGAPKASNDAGAPKQSTSDKVVAKFEDINEDLQRLNCILYDDLTFFDIRALEKFNPYTSEDAEDNIVASPNDSINYYINFCKRFILNDANGKEIKTFAYSSTLAGRKILTDSGKPSYTETVLQDKDKKDDSGDSTHIKFDQDGGEECKVLVGKEMQTKNFKVTYEIYCDASVTDKPSLSVSNKDPCNPIVTFSHKTGCPVFQATSIVRFLANNPIIMGLILIIFGIITTFFGGKFFKYVLATVSGGLTFLIVLLLASVVGALKALEKNRDATPGQISLTIMSFVVAIAAGFFVGWFIKKLRRIGITVLCAASGFFLGFLLYSLVFIQWLEHQAVLISLVIILTALGAYLGWRFDKLIIVYVTAFLGAYALIRGISIFAGKFPNEIALYGQLSSGTFEGLGGAFYGYLAGIVITGILGVIVQHKLGYHEHHDDEEYQKQ
;
A
#
# COMPACT_ATOMS: atom_id res chain seq x y z
N MET A 1 22.67 2.37 7.57
CA MET A 1 23.05 3.31 6.48
C MET A 1 23.06 2.66 5.09
N LYS A 2 23.83 1.57 4.83
CA LYS A 2 23.83 0.90 3.50
C LYS A 2 22.45 0.39 3.03
N ARG A 3 21.67 -0.29 3.89
CA ARG A 3 20.29 -0.74 3.54
C ARG A 3 19.31 0.41 3.23
N PHE A 4 19.47 1.56 3.89
CA PHE A 4 18.59 2.72 3.71
C PHE A 4 18.86 3.44 2.37
N ILE A 5 20.13 3.47 1.95
CA ILE A 5 20.54 4.01 0.65
C ILE A 5 20.03 3.10 -0.48
N THR A 6 20.09 1.78 -0.32
CA THR A 6 19.59 0.84 -1.34
C THR A 6 18.07 0.92 -1.51
N VAL A 7 17.32 1.01 -0.40
CA VAL A 7 15.85 1.15 -0.44
C VAL A 7 15.44 2.52 -0.98
N SER A 8 16.11 3.61 -0.57
CA SER A 8 15.83 4.94 -1.12
C SER A 8 16.14 5.03 -2.61
N LEU A 9 17.23 4.41 -3.08
CA LEU A 9 17.58 4.38 -4.50
C LEU A 9 16.59 3.57 -5.32
N ALA A 10 16.09 2.44 -4.79
CA ALA A 10 15.08 1.62 -5.45
C ALA A 10 13.72 2.33 -5.54
N LEU A 11 13.33 3.05 -4.48
CA LEU A 11 12.13 3.88 -4.44
C LEU A 11 12.25 5.09 -5.39
N PHE A 12 13.45 5.68 -5.50
CA PHE A 12 13.75 6.82 -6.37
C PHE A 12 13.85 6.45 -7.86
N LEU A 13 14.27 5.22 -8.16
CA LEU A 13 14.31 4.69 -9.52
C LEU A 13 12.95 4.16 -10.01
N GLY A 14 11.90 4.24 -9.18
CA GLY A 14 10.57 3.72 -9.52
C GLY A 14 10.55 2.20 -9.72
N LEU A 15 11.59 1.48 -9.24
CA LEU A 15 11.68 0.02 -9.30
C LEU A 15 10.78 -0.65 -8.26
N ILE A 16 10.26 0.12 -7.32
CA ILE A 16 9.31 -0.30 -6.31
C ILE A 16 8.28 0.81 -6.19
N THR A 17 7.03 0.54 -6.59
CA THR A 17 5.93 1.44 -6.23
C THR A 17 5.68 1.29 -4.73
N ALA A 18 5.26 2.35 -4.02
CA ALA A 18 4.93 2.25 -2.60
C ALA A 18 3.90 1.14 -2.29
N GLN A 19 3.13 0.74 -3.31
CA GLN A 19 2.14 -0.33 -3.30
C GLN A 19 2.78 -1.74 -3.33
N GLU A 20 3.92 -1.94 -4.01
CA GLU A 20 4.66 -3.22 -4.02
C GLU A 20 5.42 -3.50 -2.70
N LEU A 21 5.66 -2.47 -1.89
CA LEU A 21 6.17 -2.65 -0.52
C LEU A 21 5.07 -3.09 0.46
N ALA A 22 3.80 -2.98 0.08
CA ALA A 22 2.65 -3.26 0.92
C ALA A 22 1.98 -4.61 0.62
N GLU A 23 2.15 -5.19 -0.57
CA GLU A 23 1.53 -6.48 -0.93
C GLU A 23 2.50 -7.55 -1.46
N PRO A 24 2.40 -8.81 -0.98
CA PRO A 24 3.11 -9.96 -1.50
C PRO A 24 2.30 -10.62 -2.63
N VAL A 25 2.26 -10.02 -3.82
CA VAL A 25 1.36 -10.44 -4.92
C VAL A 25 1.79 -11.73 -5.65
N PHE A 26 2.96 -12.31 -5.37
CA PHE A 26 3.49 -13.39 -6.23
C PHE A 26 3.19 -14.85 -5.85
N LEU A 27 2.39 -15.17 -4.82
CA LEU A 27 2.28 -16.58 -4.37
C LEU A 27 0.86 -17.17 -4.21
N GLN A 28 -0.21 -16.47 -4.62
CA GLN A 28 -1.57 -17.01 -4.46
C GLN A 28 -2.00 -18.04 -5.53
N GLN A 29 -1.19 -18.34 -6.55
CA GLN A 29 -1.53 -19.34 -7.58
C GLN A 29 -1.10 -20.78 -7.27
N ALA A 30 -0.45 -21.06 -6.13
CA ALA A 30 0.08 -22.39 -5.82
C ALA A 30 -0.75 -23.21 -4.80
N SER A 31 -1.96 -22.78 -4.40
CA SER A 31 -2.72 -23.42 -3.31
C SER A 31 -3.68 -24.54 -3.73
N ASN A 32 -3.64 -25.04 -4.96
CA ASN A 32 -4.35 -26.27 -5.31
C ASN A 32 -3.37 -27.45 -5.28
N PRO A 33 -3.35 -28.29 -4.22
CA PRO A 33 -2.64 -29.55 -4.30
C PRO A 33 -3.28 -30.41 -5.41
N PRO A 34 -2.48 -31.08 -6.26
CA PRO A 34 -3.04 -31.98 -7.27
C PRO A 34 -3.85 -33.08 -6.59
N PRO A 35 -4.93 -33.59 -7.22
CA PRO A 35 -5.70 -34.70 -6.68
C PRO A 35 -4.77 -35.90 -6.53
N VAL A 36 -4.57 -36.32 -5.28
CA VAL A 36 -3.85 -37.55 -4.94
C VAL A 36 -4.70 -38.70 -5.45
N SER A 37 -4.31 -39.28 -6.59
CA SER A 37 -4.87 -40.52 -7.10
C SER A 37 -4.54 -41.64 -6.10
N LYS A 38 -5.55 -42.07 -5.34
CA LYS A 38 -5.56 -43.38 -4.69
C LYS A 38 -5.68 -44.41 -5.80
N ASP A 39 -4.58 -45.08 -6.15
CA ASP A 39 -4.53 -46.46 -6.63
C ASP A 39 -3.11 -46.80 -7.13
N ALA A 40 -2.32 -47.48 -6.29
CA ALA A 40 -1.26 -48.39 -6.74
C ALA A 40 -0.85 -49.29 -5.57
N GLY A 41 -0.76 -50.58 -5.86
CA GLY A 41 -0.69 -51.67 -4.90
C GLY A 41 0.60 -51.75 -4.10
N ALA A 42 0.47 -52.40 -2.95
CA ALA A 42 1.54 -52.73 -2.01
C ALA A 42 2.56 -53.72 -2.60
N PRO A 43 3.85 -53.53 -2.31
CA PRO A 43 4.79 -54.63 -2.18
C PRO A 43 5.31 -54.81 -0.74
N LYS A 44 5.69 -56.06 -0.48
CA LYS A 44 5.98 -56.67 0.82
C LYS A 44 7.23 -56.11 1.51
N ALA A 45 7.18 -56.25 2.84
CA ALA A 45 8.17 -55.89 3.83
C ALA A 45 9.55 -56.54 3.64
N SER A 46 10.60 -55.73 3.84
CA SER A 46 11.91 -56.19 4.30
C SER A 46 12.30 -55.38 5.54
N ASN A 47 12.48 -56.09 6.66
CA ASN A 47 12.94 -55.52 7.92
C ASN A 47 14.45 -55.24 7.83
N ASP A 48 14.84 -53.98 7.86
CA ASP A 48 16.18 -53.58 8.27
C ASP A 48 16.11 -52.29 9.09
N ALA A 49 16.57 -52.39 10.33
CA ALA A 49 16.57 -51.34 11.33
C ALA A 49 17.66 -50.31 11.01
N GLY A 50 17.29 -49.25 10.31
CA GLY A 50 18.06 -48.02 10.16
C GLY A 50 17.18 -46.83 10.47
N ALA A 51 17.65 -45.95 11.37
CA ALA A 51 16.92 -44.74 11.78
C ALA A 51 16.40 -43.96 10.55
N PRO A 52 15.10 -43.61 10.51
CA PRO A 52 14.49 -43.03 9.32
C PRO A 52 15.11 -41.67 9.03
N LYS A 53 15.76 -41.55 7.87
CA LYS A 53 16.14 -40.24 7.31
C LYS A 53 14.84 -39.48 7.04
N GLN A 54 14.59 -38.44 7.82
CA GLN A 54 13.49 -37.50 7.64
C GLN A 54 13.36 -37.12 6.16
N SER A 55 12.19 -37.39 5.60
CA SER A 55 11.84 -37.16 4.20
C SER A 55 12.00 -35.69 3.86
N THR A 56 12.63 -35.40 2.72
CA THR A 56 12.77 -34.04 2.17
C THR A 56 11.41 -33.32 2.02
N SER A 57 10.30 -34.08 1.95
CA SER A 57 8.95 -33.54 1.90
C SER A 57 8.55 -32.77 3.16
N ASP A 58 8.95 -33.23 4.36
CA ASP A 58 8.55 -32.61 5.63
C ASP A 58 9.22 -31.24 5.80
N LYS A 59 10.45 -31.10 5.28
CA LYS A 59 11.17 -29.81 5.27
C LYS A 59 10.55 -28.80 4.32
N VAL A 60 9.93 -29.24 3.23
CA VAL A 60 9.25 -28.35 2.28
C VAL A 60 7.94 -27.86 2.87
N VAL A 61 7.15 -28.74 3.50
CA VAL A 61 5.89 -28.35 4.16
C VAL A 61 6.13 -27.35 5.29
N ALA A 62 7.12 -27.59 6.17
CA ALA A 62 7.46 -26.66 7.24
C ALA A 62 7.89 -25.27 6.70
N LYS A 63 8.58 -25.24 5.55
CA LYS A 63 9.00 -23.97 4.92
C LYS A 63 7.83 -23.21 4.29
N PHE A 64 6.81 -23.91 3.78
CA PHE A 64 5.60 -23.27 3.25
C PHE A 64 4.71 -22.72 4.37
N GLU A 65 4.65 -23.38 5.52
CA GLU A 65 3.92 -22.89 6.70
C GLU A 65 4.53 -21.57 7.21
N ASP A 66 5.85 -21.47 7.26
CA ASP A 66 6.58 -20.27 7.68
C ASP A 66 6.29 -19.06 6.77
N ILE A 67 6.24 -19.27 5.44
CA ILE A 67 5.87 -18.23 4.47
C ILE A 67 4.43 -17.76 4.68
N ASN A 68 3.51 -18.68 5.01
CA ASN A 68 2.11 -18.33 5.22
C ASN A 68 1.92 -17.55 6.52
N GLU A 69 2.76 -17.77 7.53
CA GLU A 69 2.80 -16.98 8.77
C GLU A 69 3.34 -15.56 8.51
N ASP A 70 4.38 -15.43 7.68
CA ASP A 70 4.92 -14.12 7.28
C ASP A 70 3.94 -13.31 6.41
N LEU A 71 3.18 -13.98 5.53
CA LEU A 71 2.09 -13.35 4.78
C LEU A 71 0.98 -12.84 5.70
N GLN A 72 0.72 -13.53 6.81
CA GLN A 72 -0.27 -13.09 7.80
C GLN A 72 0.19 -11.90 8.61
N ARG A 73 1.50 -11.75 8.85
CA ARG A 73 2.06 -10.54 9.48
C ARG A 73 1.80 -9.27 8.67
N LEU A 74 1.59 -9.38 7.36
CA LEU A 74 1.20 -8.23 6.51
C LEU A 74 -0.24 -7.78 6.76
N ASN A 75 -1.12 -8.63 7.31
CA ASN A 75 -2.48 -8.24 7.69
C ASN A 75 -2.54 -7.29 8.89
N CYS A 76 -1.40 -7.01 9.52
CA CYS A 76 -1.27 -6.03 10.61
C CYS A 76 -0.80 -4.65 10.18
N ILE A 77 -0.75 -4.42 8.88
CA ILE A 77 -0.66 -3.08 8.33
C ILE A 77 -2.08 -2.71 7.93
N LEU A 78 -2.67 -1.79 8.69
CA LEU A 78 -4.01 -1.31 8.41
C LEU A 78 -3.90 -0.07 7.52
N TYR A 79 -4.70 -0.04 6.47
CA TYR A 79 -4.76 1.06 5.53
C TYR A 79 -6.19 1.57 5.45
N ASP A 80 -6.34 2.87 5.63
CA ASP A 80 -7.62 3.54 5.45
C ASP A 80 -7.40 4.99 5.00
N ASP A 81 -8.15 5.45 3.99
CA ASP A 81 -8.14 6.82 3.48
C ASP A 81 -6.76 7.52 3.41
N LEU A 82 -5.79 6.82 2.79
CA LEU A 82 -4.42 7.28 2.58
C LEU A 82 -3.60 7.44 3.88
N THR A 83 -4.04 6.78 4.94
CA THR A 83 -3.30 6.63 6.19
C THR A 83 -2.88 5.20 6.40
N PHE A 84 -1.69 5.06 6.97
CA PHE A 84 -1.10 3.77 7.29
C PHE A 84 -0.89 3.67 8.79
N PHE A 85 -1.39 2.58 9.36
CA PHE A 85 -1.17 2.20 10.75
C PHE A 85 -0.39 0.89 10.80
N ASP A 86 0.60 0.84 11.68
CA ASP A 86 1.41 -0.35 11.91
C ASP A 86 1.11 -0.88 13.32
N ILE A 87 0.24 -1.88 13.40
CA ILE A 87 -0.14 -2.49 14.68
C ILE A 87 0.76 -3.66 15.08
N ARG A 88 1.83 -3.96 14.31
CA ARG A 88 2.74 -5.08 14.60
C ARG A 88 3.47 -4.93 15.94
N ALA A 89 3.63 -3.70 16.45
CA ALA A 89 4.26 -3.53 17.76
C ALA A 89 3.42 -4.14 18.90
N LEU A 90 2.11 -4.34 18.70
CA LEU A 90 1.23 -5.02 19.65
C LEU A 90 1.47 -6.55 19.70
N GLU A 91 2.11 -7.14 18.69
CA GLU A 91 2.49 -8.57 18.68
C GLU A 91 3.44 -8.90 19.84
N LYS A 92 4.16 -7.92 20.40
CA LYS A 92 5.05 -8.14 21.55
C LYS A 92 4.30 -8.43 22.85
N PHE A 93 3.05 -7.97 22.96
CA PHE A 93 2.24 -8.14 24.17
C PHE A 93 1.40 -9.41 24.13
N ASN A 94 1.78 -10.35 23.27
CA ASN A 94 0.95 -11.46 22.89
C ASN A 94 1.20 -12.67 23.82
N PRO A 95 0.17 -13.25 24.46
CA PRO A 95 0.34 -14.22 25.55
C PRO A 95 0.79 -15.65 25.11
N TYR A 96 1.53 -15.82 24.01
CA TYR A 96 1.80 -17.17 23.46
C TYR A 96 2.67 -18.08 24.32
N THR A 97 3.40 -17.55 25.29
CA THR A 97 4.13 -18.37 26.25
C THR A 97 3.24 -18.57 27.47
N SER A 98 2.82 -19.81 27.66
CA SER A 98 1.79 -20.32 28.58
C SER A 98 1.94 -20.00 30.07
N GLU A 99 2.93 -19.19 30.46
CA GLU A 99 3.14 -18.76 31.84
C GLU A 99 2.64 -17.33 32.10
N ASP A 100 2.48 -16.48 31.07
CA ASP A 100 2.04 -15.07 31.22
C ASP A 100 0.63 -14.79 30.68
N ALA A 101 -0.16 -15.84 30.42
CA ALA A 101 -1.50 -15.72 29.85
C ALA A 101 -2.50 -14.99 30.75
N GLU A 102 -2.23 -14.90 32.06
CA GLU A 102 -3.08 -14.18 33.01
C GLU A 102 -3.05 -12.66 32.80
N ASP A 103 -1.94 -12.10 32.34
CA ASP A 103 -1.79 -10.65 32.27
C ASP A 103 -2.52 -10.00 31.08
N ASN A 104 -2.94 -10.77 30.07
CA ASN A 104 -3.70 -10.27 28.91
C ASN A 104 -5.20 -10.54 29.02
N ILE A 105 -5.66 -10.91 30.22
CA ILE A 105 -7.08 -11.08 30.50
C ILE A 105 -7.70 -9.70 30.65
N VAL A 106 -8.62 -9.36 29.74
CA VAL A 106 -9.50 -8.22 29.96
C VAL A 106 -10.73 -8.73 30.68
N ALA A 107 -10.73 -8.55 32.01
CA ALA A 107 -11.89 -8.85 32.82
C ALA A 107 -12.99 -7.83 32.51
N SER A 108 -14.17 -8.31 32.10
CA SER A 108 -15.35 -7.45 32.02
C SER A 108 -15.74 -7.01 33.44
N PRO A 109 -15.96 -5.71 33.71
CA PRO A 109 -16.28 -5.23 35.05
C PRO A 109 -17.60 -5.79 35.61
N ASN A 110 -18.50 -6.29 34.75
CA ASN A 110 -19.84 -6.74 35.15
C ASN A 110 -20.10 -8.24 34.93
N ASP A 111 -19.21 -8.97 34.26
CA ASP A 111 -19.45 -10.36 33.87
C ASP A 111 -18.23 -11.24 34.16
N SER A 112 -18.47 -12.50 34.55
CA SER A 112 -17.45 -13.56 34.66
C SER A 112 -16.96 -14.05 33.29
N ILE A 113 -16.79 -13.14 32.33
CA ILE A 113 -16.33 -13.42 30.96
C ILE A 113 -14.94 -12.82 30.83
N ASN A 114 -13.98 -13.71 30.57
CA ASN A 114 -12.60 -13.33 30.27
C ASN A 114 -12.42 -13.29 28.75
N TYR A 115 -12.03 -12.13 28.23
CA TYR A 115 -11.71 -11.97 26.81
C TYR A 115 -10.22 -12.18 26.58
N TYR A 116 -9.88 -13.04 25.61
CA TYR A 116 -8.53 -13.31 25.16
C TYR A 116 -8.39 -12.82 23.75
N ILE A 117 -7.51 -11.85 23.57
CA ILE A 117 -7.38 -11.09 22.31
C ILE A 117 -5.95 -11.16 21.84
N ASN A 118 -5.82 -11.29 20.52
CA ASN A 118 -4.55 -11.32 19.83
C ASN A 118 -4.47 -10.29 18.73
N PHE A 119 -3.30 -9.69 18.58
CA PHE A 119 -2.97 -8.84 17.45
C PHE A 119 -1.95 -9.56 16.58
N CYS A 120 -2.19 -9.60 15.27
CA CYS A 120 -1.25 -10.09 14.25
C CYS A 120 -0.96 -11.58 14.23
N LYS A 121 -1.30 -12.32 15.28
CA LYS A 121 -1.05 -13.76 15.37
C LYS A 121 -2.33 -14.49 15.81
N ARG A 122 -2.57 -15.67 15.25
CA ARG A 122 -3.80 -16.43 15.51
C ARG A 122 -3.59 -17.43 16.62
N PHE A 123 -4.50 -17.44 17.58
CA PHE A 123 -4.55 -18.49 18.60
C PHE A 123 -4.82 -19.81 17.92
N ILE A 124 -4.05 -20.81 18.32
CA ILE A 124 -4.25 -22.20 17.92
C ILE A 124 -4.96 -22.88 19.09
N LEU A 125 -6.25 -23.13 18.91
CA LEU A 125 -7.09 -23.78 19.91
C LEU A 125 -7.49 -25.15 19.40
N ASN A 126 -7.47 -26.16 20.26
CA ASN A 126 -8.04 -27.46 19.94
C ASN A 126 -9.51 -27.49 20.40
N ASP A 127 -10.40 -27.87 19.49
CA ASP A 127 -11.81 -28.14 19.80
C ASP A 127 -11.96 -29.44 20.60
N ALA A 128 -13.20 -29.78 20.99
CA ALA A 128 -13.48 -31.02 21.72
C ALA A 128 -13.13 -32.30 20.94
N ASN A 129 -13.00 -32.20 19.61
CA ASN A 129 -12.62 -33.30 18.71
C ASN A 129 -11.12 -33.32 18.41
N GLY A 130 -10.32 -32.43 19.00
CA GLY A 130 -8.90 -32.25 18.69
C GLY A 130 -8.62 -31.57 17.35
N LYS A 131 -9.62 -30.99 16.70
CA LYS A 131 -9.45 -30.18 15.50
C LYS A 131 -8.89 -28.81 15.89
N GLU A 132 -7.87 -28.40 15.15
CA GLU A 132 -7.25 -27.10 15.28
C GLU A 132 -8.17 -25.99 14.74
N ILE A 133 -8.49 -25.02 15.60
CA ILE A 133 -9.22 -23.79 15.31
C ILE A 133 -8.25 -22.62 15.43
N LYS A 134 -8.19 -21.80 14.39
CA LYS A 134 -7.38 -20.59 14.34
C LYS A 134 -8.27 -19.36 14.51
N THR A 135 -8.02 -18.54 15.54
CA THR A 135 -8.83 -17.35 15.85
C THR A 135 -7.97 -16.22 16.40
N PHE A 136 -8.35 -14.96 16.19
CA PHE A 136 -7.67 -13.83 16.83
C PHE A 136 -8.25 -13.49 18.21
N ALA A 137 -9.51 -13.84 18.47
CA ALA A 137 -10.14 -13.55 19.76
C ALA A 137 -11.11 -14.65 20.18
N TYR A 138 -11.08 -14.99 21.46
CA TYR A 138 -12.05 -15.89 22.07
C TYR A 138 -12.44 -15.38 23.46
N SER A 139 -13.62 -15.76 23.92
CA SER A 139 -14.04 -15.54 25.30
C SER A 139 -14.03 -16.87 26.06
N SER A 140 -13.69 -16.82 27.34
CA SER A 140 -13.78 -17.97 28.24
C SER A 140 -14.76 -17.65 29.37
N THR A 141 -15.67 -18.58 29.61
CA THR A 141 -16.65 -18.54 30.68
C THR A 141 -16.64 -19.86 31.43
N LEU A 142 -17.33 -19.93 32.57
CA LEU A 142 -17.55 -21.21 33.26
C LEU A 142 -18.27 -22.26 32.37
N ALA A 143 -19.04 -21.81 31.38
CA ALA A 143 -19.75 -22.68 30.44
C ALA A 143 -18.87 -23.18 29.28
N GLY A 144 -17.64 -22.68 29.15
CA GLY A 144 -16.72 -23.04 28.08
C GLY A 144 -16.18 -21.82 27.32
N ARG A 145 -15.46 -22.12 26.24
CA ARG A 145 -14.84 -21.14 25.35
C ARG A 145 -15.76 -20.86 24.15
N LYS A 146 -15.86 -19.60 23.73
CA LYS A 146 -16.56 -19.18 22.51
C LYS A 146 -15.60 -18.42 21.59
N ILE A 147 -15.61 -18.79 20.32
CA ILE A 147 -14.75 -18.17 19.30
C ILE A 147 -15.40 -16.89 18.80
N LEU A 148 -14.70 -15.76 18.93
CA LEU A 148 -15.26 -14.44 18.61
C LEU A 148 -14.91 -13.98 17.20
N THR A 149 -13.80 -14.45 16.62
CA THR A 149 -13.35 -14.09 15.27
C THR A 149 -12.83 -15.30 14.50
N ASP A 150 -12.81 -15.24 13.18
CA ASP A 150 -12.14 -16.24 12.36
C ASP A 150 -10.65 -15.92 12.17
N SER A 151 -10.06 -16.55 11.14
CA SER A 151 -8.65 -16.40 10.76
C SER A 151 -8.43 -15.43 9.58
N GLY A 152 -9.49 -14.73 9.17
CA GLY A 152 -9.55 -13.86 7.99
C GLY A 152 -8.88 -12.50 8.18
N LYS A 153 -8.90 -11.71 7.12
CA LYS A 153 -8.49 -10.30 7.14
C LYS A 153 -9.56 -9.47 7.86
N PRO A 154 -9.22 -8.31 8.44
CA PRO A 154 -10.21 -7.36 8.93
C PRO A 154 -11.26 -7.10 7.85
N SER A 155 -12.54 -7.18 8.21
CA SER A 155 -13.65 -7.00 7.27
C SER A 155 -13.92 -5.52 7.00
N TYR A 156 -13.61 -4.67 7.97
CA TYR A 156 -13.79 -3.23 7.91
C TYR A 156 -12.68 -2.53 8.66
N THR A 157 -12.23 -1.39 8.15
CA THR A 157 -11.24 -0.52 8.77
C THR A 157 -11.65 0.92 8.46
N GLU A 158 -11.62 1.76 9.47
CA GLU A 158 -12.04 3.16 9.42
C GLU A 158 -11.12 3.97 10.33
N THR A 159 -10.58 5.05 9.80
CA THR A 159 -9.84 6.06 10.54
C THR A 159 -10.82 7.12 10.94
N VAL A 160 -11.12 7.16 12.23
CA VAL A 160 -11.96 8.22 12.77
C VAL A 160 -11.05 9.41 13.06
N LEU A 161 -10.91 10.26 12.06
CA LEU A 161 -10.38 11.61 12.24
C LEU A 161 -11.48 12.42 12.93
N GLN A 162 -11.20 12.95 14.12
CA GLN A 162 -12.18 13.79 14.79
C GLN A 162 -12.59 14.95 13.88
N ASP A 163 -13.90 15.15 13.81
CA ASP A 163 -14.48 16.34 13.22
C ASP A 163 -14.22 17.49 14.18
N LYS A 164 -13.43 18.49 13.74
CA LYS A 164 -13.02 19.63 14.59
C LYS A 164 -14.19 20.40 15.20
N ASP A 165 -15.39 20.18 14.68
CA ASP A 165 -16.62 20.85 15.09
C ASP A 165 -17.33 20.12 16.25
N LYS A 166 -16.93 18.88 16.62
CA LYS A 166 -17.43 18.16 17.80
C LYS A 166 -16.37 18.09 18.89
N LYS A 167 -16.32 19.13 19.73
CA LYS A 167 -15.60 19.10 21.01
C LYS A 167 -16.35 18.20 21.99
N ASP A 168 -16.05 16.91 21.99
CA ASP A 168 -16.31 16.09 23.18
C ASP A 168 -15.17 16.34 24.19
N ASP A 169 -15.54 16.44 25.48
CA ASP A 169 -14.63 16.77 26.60
C ASP A 169 -13.53 15.71 26.86
N SER A 170 -13.47 14.63 26.07
CA SER A 170 -12.51 13.53 26.24
C SER A 170 -11.12 13.76 25.63
N GLY A 171 -10.90 14.91 24.99
CA GLY A 171 -9.61 15.26 24.38
C GLY A 171 -9.45 14.64 22.99
N ASP A 172 -9.04 15.50 22.05
CA ASP A 172 -8.77 15.21 20.63
C ASP A 172 -7.87 13.97 20.45
N SER A 173 -8.45 12.78 20.29
CA SER A 173 -7.67 11.58 19.97
C SER A 173 -8.16 10.97 18.66
N THR A 174 -7.32 11.13 17.63
CA THR A 174 -7.42 10.34 16.40
C THR A 174 -7.33 8.87 16.78
N HIS A 175 -8.24 8.05 16.28
CA HIS A 175 -8.21 6.61 16.52
C HIS A 175 -8.46 5.83 15.24
N ILE A 176 -7.94 4.61 15.22
CA ILE A 176 -8.29 3.62 14.19
C ILE A 176 -9.31 2.65 14.75
N LYS A 177 -10.37 2.44 13.97
CA LYS A 177 -11.40 1.45 14.22
C LYS A 177 -11.33 0.37 13.17
N PHE A 178 -11.25 -0.89 13.58
CA PHE A 178 -11.35 -1.99 12.63
C PHE A 178 -12.06 -3.18 13.23
N ASP A 179 -12.61 -3.98 12.35
CA ASP A 179 -13.50 -5.07 12.67
C ASP A 179 -12.91 -6.40 12.23
N GLN A 180 -12.97 -7.39 13.10
CA GLN A 180 -12.70 -8.78 12.76
C GLN A 180 -13.98 -9.60 12.91
N ASP A 181 -14.42 -10.20 11.80
CA ASP A 181 -15.64 -10.99 11.73
C ASP A 181 -15.33 -12.50 11.75
N GLY A 182 -16.36 -13.33 11.56
CA GLY A 182 -16.22 -14.77 11.31
C GLY A 182 -16.23 -15.64 12.58
N GLY A 183 -16.56 -15.10 13.74
CA GLY A 183 -16.76 -15.90 14.94
C GLY A 183 -17.98 -16.82 14.87
N GLU A 184 -18.22 -17.56 15.95
CA GLU A 184 -19.35 -18.49 16.07
C GLU A 184 -20.72 -17.77 15.99
N GLU A 185 -21.79 -18.54 15.74
CA GLU A 185 -23.15 -18.01 15.79
C GLU A 185 -23.55 -17.55 17.20
N CYS A 186 -23.96 -16.30 17.29
CA CYS A 186 -24.38 -15.61 18.48
C CYS A 186 -25.87 -15.24 18.36
N LYS A 187 -26.67 -15.68 19.34
CA LYS A 187 -28.12 -15.45 19.36
C LYS A 187 -28.45 -14.28 20.26
N VAL A 188 -28.98 -13.20 19.69
CA VAL A 188 -29.42 -12.00 20.44
C VAL A 188 -30.93 -11.85 20.32
N LEU A 189 -31.57 -11.47 21.42
CA LEU A 189 -32.95 -11.02 21.40
C LEU A 189 -32.98 -9.54 21.01
N VAL A 190 -33.42 -9.25 19.79
CA VAL A 190 -33.64 -7.88 19.31
C VAL A 190 -35.14 -7.62 19.41
N GLY A 191 -35.57 -6.96 20.50
CA GLY A 191 -36.99 -6.84 20.84
C GLY A 191 -37.57 -8.18 21.29
N LYS A 192 -38.47 -8.77 20.50
CA LYS A 192 -39.10 -10.08 20.77
C LYS A 192 -38.59 -11.21 19.87
N GLU A 193 -37.77 -10.90 18.87
CA GLU A 193 -37.29 -11.86 17.89
C GLU A 193 -35.85 -12.27 18.22
N MET A 194 -35.57 -13.57 18.09
CA MET A 194 -34.23 -14.12 18.23
C MET A 194 -33.51 -14.01 16.89
N GLN A 195 -32.51 -13.15 16.82
CA GLN A 195 -31.65 -13.01 15.65
C GLN A 195 -30.34 -13.78 15.88
N THR A 196 -29.95 -14.57 14.88
CA THR A 196 -28.63 -15.21 14.84
C THR A 196 -27.70 -14.32 14.03
N LYS A 197 -26.61 -13.88 14.65
CA LYS A 197 -25.52 -13.12 14.02
C LYS A 197 -24.21 -13.82 14.33
N ASN A 198 -23.20 -13.74 13.47
CA ASN A 198 -21.87 -14.23 13.85
C ASN A 198 -21.21 -13.25 14.83
N PHE A 199 -20.42 -13.78 15.76
CA PHE A 199 -19.58 -12.94 16.60
C PHE A 199 -18.63 -12.10 15.73
N LYS A 200 -18.41 -10.89 16.22
CA LYS A 200 -17.56 -9.87 15.65
C LYS A 200 -16.81 -9.19 16.78
N VAL A 201 -15.59 -8.75 16.55
CA VAL A 201 -14.85 -7.93 17.52
C VAL A 201 -14.45 -6.63 16.85
N THR A 202 -14.89 -5.52 17.42
CA THR A 202 -14.49 -4.18 17.01
C THR A 202 -13.34 -3.70 17.88
N TYR A 203 -12.24 -3.31 17.26
CA TYR A 203 -11.08 -2.72 17.92
C TYR A 203 -11.07 -1.22 17.70
N GLU A 204 -10.96 -0.45 18.77
CA GLU A 204 -10.80 1.00 18.76
C GLU A 204 -9.48 1.36 19.44
N ILE A 205 -8.49 1.72 18.62
CA ILE A 205 -7.14 2.04 19.09
C ILE A 205 -6.92 3.55 19.00
N TYR A 206 -6.93 4.20 20.16
CA TYR A 206 -6.69 5.63 20.28
C TYR A 206 -5.19 5.93 20.18
N CYS A 207 -4.83 6.94 19.40
CA CYS A 207 -3.45 7.39 19.26
C CYS A 207 -3.00 8.06 20.56
N ASP A 208 -2.11 7.39 21.27
CA ASP A 208 -1.34 7.98 22.37
C ASP A 208 0.15 7.69 22.15
N ALA A 209 0.88 8.70 21.69
CA ALA A 209 2.30 8.58 21.39
C ALA A 209 3.16 8.33 22.64
N SER A 210 2.63 8.56 23.85
CA SER A 210 3.32 8.37 25.13
C SER A 210 3.29 6.92 25.60
N VAL A 211 2.26 6.15 25.22
CA VAL A 211 2.10 4.74 25.61
C VAL A 211 2.81 3.85 24.59
N THR A 212 4.04 3.46 24.92
CA THR A 212 4.81 2.44 24.18
C THR A 212 4.80 1.06 24.81
N ASP A 213 4.41 1.01 26.09
CA ASP A 213 4.36 -0.19 26.88
C ASP A 213 2.99 -0.87 26.72
N LYS A 214 2.76 -1.93 27.50
CA LYS A 214 1.54 -2.73 27.42
C LYS A 214 0.29 -1.85 27.56
N PRO A 215 -0.64 -1.85 26.59
CA PRO A 215 -1.83 -1.02 26.65
C PRO A 215 -2.82 -1.54 27.70
N SER A 216 -3.51 -0.62 28.39
CA SER A 216 -4.67 -0.95 29.22
C SER A 216 -5.89 -1.15 28.34
N LEU A 217 -6.36 -2.39 28.26
CA LEU A 217 -7.51 -2.76 27.44
C LEU A 217 -8.82 -2.56 28.23
N SER A 218 -9.81 -1.95 27.60
CA SER A 218 -11.17 -1.80 28.14
C SER A 218 -12.17 -2.40 27.16
N VAL A 219 -12.96 -3.37 27.61
CA VAL A 219 -13.97 -4.03 26.76
C VAL A 219 -15.36 -3.48 27.11
N SER A 220 -16.02 -2.88 26.11
CA SER A 220 -17.40 -2.42 26.19
C SER A 220 -18.33 -3.46 25.58
N ASN A 221 -19.10 -4.14 26.41
CA ASN A 221 -20.05 -5.19 26.00
C ASN A 221 -21.47 -4.63 25.75
N LYS A 222 -21.58 -3.54 24.96
CA LYS A 222 -22.89 -2.94 24.63
C LYS A 222 -23.74 -3.86 23.75
N ASP A 223 -23.10 -4.61 22.85
CA ASP A 223 -23.71 -5.68 22.06
C ASP A 223 -23.01 -6.99 22.42
N PRO A 224 -23.73 -8.00 22.94
CA PRO A 224 -23.12 -9.27 23.35
C PRO A 224 -22.44 -10.01 22.20
N CYS A 225 -22.80 -9.75 20.93
CA CYS A 225 -22.15 -10.36 19.76
C CYS A 225 -21.08 -9.48 19.12
N ASN A 226 -20.94 -8.23 19.59
CA ASN A 226 -19.91 -7.31 19.11
C ASN A 226 -19.22 -6.59 20.29
N PRO A 227 -18.38 -7.30 21.08
CA PRO A 227 -17.53 -6.67 22.07
C PRO A 227 -16.61 -5.63 21.42
N ILE A 228 -16.63 -4.42 21.97
CA ILE A 228 -15.78 -3.32 21.52
C ILE A 228 -14.57 -3.22 22.44
N VAL A 229 -13.38 -3.46 21.89
CA VAL A 229 -12.10 -3.41 22.60
C VAL A 229 -11.47 -2.04 22.39
N THR A 230 -11.48 -1.22 23.43
CA THR A 230 -10.95 0.14 23.42
C THR A 230 -9.63 0.21 24.17
N PHE A 231 -8.61 0.84 23.58
CA PHE A 231 -7.35 1.12 24.28
C PHE A 231 -6.55 2.24 23.62
N SER A 232 -5.64 2.85 24.36
CA SER A 232 -4.72 3.88 23.85
C SER A 232 -3.33 3.31 23.70
N HIS A 233 -2.70 3.51 22.55
CA HIS A 233 -1.33 3.05 22.27
C HIS A 233 -0.69 3.82 21.13
N LYS A 234 0.65 3.87 21.09
CA LYS A 234 1.41 4.53 20.02
C LYS A 234 1.13 3.97 18.63
N THR A 235 0.75 2.69 18.52
CA THR A 235 0.38 2.08 17.23
C THR A 235 -0.97 2.55 16.69
N GLY A 236 -1.82 3.13 17.55
CA GLY A 236 -3.02 3.84 17.11
C GLY A 236 -2.68 5.14 16.40
N CYS A 237 -1.43 5.61 16.49
CA CYS A 237 -0.96 6.77 15.76
C CYS A 237 -0.58 6.39 14.32
N PRO A 238 -0.95 7.21 13.34
CA PRO A 238 -0.62 6.97 11.94
C PRO A 238 0.89 7.07 11.72
N VAL A 239 1.48 6.06 11.09
CA VAL A 239 2.89 6.06 10.69
C VAL A 239 3.10 7.01 9.51
N PHE A 240 2.11 7.02 8.61
CA PHE A 240 2.06 7.93 7.48
C PHE A 240 0.62 8.43 7.34
N GLN A 241 0.45 9.75 7.29
CA GLN A 241 -0.78 10.35 6.80
C GLN A 241 -0.45 11.06 5.50
N ALA A 242 -1.22 10.80 4.45
CA ALA A 242 -1.18 11.65 3.28
C ALA A 242 -1.35 13.12 3.70
N THR A 243 -0.58 13.98 3.05
CA THR A 243 -0.56 15.41 3.39
C THR A 243 -1.97 15.98 3.38
N SER A 244 -2.25 16.96 4.24
CA SER A 244 -3.58 17.59 4.34
C SER A 244 -4.09 18.09 2.99
N ILE A 245 -3.19 18.43 2.06
CA ILE A 245 -3.50 18.81 0.67
C ILE A 245 -4.13 17.65 -0.09
N VAL A 246 -3.58 16.43 0.01
CA VAL A 246 -4.12 15.27 -0.69
C VAL A 246 -5.50 14.91 -0.14
N ARG A 247 -5.68 14.92 1.19
CA ARG A 247 -7.00 14.71 1.80
C ARG A 247 -8.00 15.79 1.39
N PHE A 248 -7.58 17.06 1.38
CA PHE A 248 -8.41 18.15 0.91
C PHE A 248 -8.86 17.94 -0.55
N LEU A 249 -7.94 17.52 -1.43
CA LEU A 249 -8.25 17.21 -2.83
C LEU A 249 -9.15 15.98 -2.97
N ALA A 250 -8.98 14.96 -2.14
CA ALA A 250 -9.83 13.76 -2.11
C ALA A 250 -11.27 14.10 -1.66
N ASN A 251 -11.40 14.93 -0.62
CA ASN A 251 -12.69 15.38 -0.09
C ASN A 251 -13.40 16.38 -1.00
N ASN A 252 -12.67 17.04 -1.92
CA ASN A 252 -13.21 18.00 -2.87
C ASN A 252 -12.99 17.51 -4.31
N PRO A 253 -13.71 16.46 -4.75
CA PRO A 253 -13.51 15.86 -6.08
C PRO A 253 -13.72 16.88 -7.22
N ILE A 254 -14.60 17.87 -7.03
CA ILE A 254 -14.84 18.95 -8.00
C ILE A 254 -13.56 19.76 -8.26
N ILE A 255 -12.83 20.14 -7.20
CA ILE A 255 -11.60 20.93 -7.33
C ILE A 255 -10.54 20.09 -8.04
N MET A 256 -10.40 18.82 -7.65
CA MET A 256 -9.47 17.90 -8.29
C MET A 256 -9.81 17.69 -9.78
N GLY A 257 -11.08 17.51 -10.12
CA GLY A 257 -11.55 17.38 -11.49
C GLY A 257 -11.23 18.61 -12.34
N LEU A 258 -11.46 19.83 -11.83
CA LEU A 258 -11.12 21.07 -12.54
C LEU A 258 -9.61 21.21 -12.76
N ILE A 259 -8.80 20.93 -11.74
CA ILE A 259 -7.33 20.98 -11.85
C ILE A 259 -6.86 19.99 -12.92
N LEU A 260 -7.38 18.75 -12.92
CA LEU A 260 -7.03 17.74 -13.91
C LEU A 260 -7.46 18.11 -15.33
N ILE A 261 -8.62 18.74 -15.51
CA ILE A 261 -9.06 19.23 -16.82
C ILE A 261 -8.11 20.32 -17.34
N ILE A 262 -7.84 21.34 -16.53
CA ILE A 262 -6.96 22.47 -16.92
C ILE A 262 -5.55 21.94 -17.20
N PHE A 263 -5.00 21.15 -16.28
CA PHE A 263 -3.68 20.53 -16.44
C PHE A 263 -3.64 19.60 -17.66
N GLY A 264 -4.70 18.83 -17.87
CA GLY A 264 -4.85 17.91 -18.99
C GLY A 264 -4.84 18.63 -20.33
N ILE A 265 -5.60 19.72 -20.49
CA ILE A 265 -5.60 20.53 -21.72
C ILE A 265 -4.20 21.11 -22.00
N ILE A 266 -3.58 21.74 -20.99
CA ILE A 266 -2.25 22.34 -21.15
C ILE A 266 -1.22 21.28 -21.55
N THR A 267 -1.23 20.13 -20.86
CA THR A 267 -0.26 19.06 -21.11
C THR A 267 -0.52 18.35 -22.44
N THR A 268 -1.78 18.17 -22.84
CA THR A 268 -2.14 17.50 -24.11
C THR A 268 -1.68 18.31 -25.32
N PHE A 269 -1.90 19.62 -25.32
CA PHE A 269 -1.65 20.47 -26.50
C PHE A 269 -0.33 21.25 -26.45
N PHE A 270 0.21 21.51 -25.26
CA PHE A 270 1.42 22.30 -25.06
C PHE A 270 2.51 21.54 -24.27
N GLY A 271 2.32 20.25 -24.01
CA GLY A 271 3.20 19.42 -23.20
C GLY A 271 4.67 19.47 -23.62
N GLY A 272 4.97 19.40 -24.93
CA GLY A 272 6.34 19.45 -25.44
C GLY A 272 7.15 20.69 -24.98
N LYS A 273 6.52 21.86 -24.87
CA LYS A 273 7.17 23.09 -24.39
C LYS A 273 7.32 23.09 -22.87
N PHE A 274 6.27 22.69 -22.17
CA PHE A 274 6.24 22.71 -20.70
C PHE A 274 7.10 21.61 -20.10
N PHE A 275 7.35 20.50 -20.80
CA PHE A 275 8.08 19.35 -20.28
C PHE A 275 9.46 19.72 -19.70
N LYS A 276 10.20 20.63 -20.34
CA LYS A 276 11.51 21.10 -19.83
C LYS A 276 11.37 21.76 -18.44
N TYR A 277 10.33 22.57 -18.26
CA TYR A 277 10.07 23.27 -16.99
C TYR A 277 9.49 22.34 -15.93
N VAL A 278 8.59 21.44 -16.33
CA VAL A 278 8.00 20.44 -15.43
C VAL A 278 9.10 19.52 -14.88
N LEU A 279 9.97 18.99 -15.73
CA LEU A 279 11.06 18.11 -15.30
C LEU A 279 12.01 18.82 -14.31
N ALA A 280 12.39 20.07 -14.60
CA ALA A 280 13.23 20.87 -13.71
C ALA A 280 12.53 21.17 -12.37
N THR A 281 11.23 21.48 -12.39
CA THR A 281 10.45 21.81 -11.19
C THR A 281 10.19 20.59 -10.32
N VAL A 282 9.81 19.45 -10.91
CA VAL A 282 9.58 18.19 -10.19
C VAL A 282 10.87 17.69 -9.57
N SER A 283 11.97 17.68 -10.32
CA SER A 283 13.25 17.22 -9.78
C SER A 283 13.85 18.17 -8.74
N GLY A 284 13.74 19.48 -8.95
CA GLY A 284 14.14 20.48 -7.96
C GLY A 284 13.29 20.41 -6.69
N GLY A 285 11.98 20.25 -6.84
CA GLY A 285 11.03 20.07 -5.73
C GLY A 285 11.28 18.77 -4.94
N LEU A 286 11.53 17.66 -5.64
CA LEU A 286 11.89 16.39 -5.00
C LEU A 286 13.22 16.49 -4.24
N THR A 287 14.22 17.15 -4.83
CA THR A 287 15.50 17.42 -4.16
C THR A 287 15.30 18.27 -2.91
N PHE A 288 14.49 19.34 -3.01
CA PHE A 288 14.12 20.19 -1.89
C PHE A 288 13.48 19.36 -0.76
N LEU A 289 12.53 18.48 -1.08
CA LEU A 289 11.89 17.60 -0.09
C LEU A 289 12.88 16.63 0.56
N ILE A 290 13.81 16.04 -0.21
CA ILE A 290 14.84 15.15 0.33
C ILE A 290 15.79 15.89 1.27
N VAL A 291 16.24 17.09 0.89
CA VAL A 291 17.12 17.89 1.75
C VAL A 291 16.40 18.31 3.03
N LEU A 292 15.12 18.69 2.94
CA LEU A 292 14.30 18.96 4.14
C LEU A 292 14.10 17.72 5.00
N LEU A 293 13.88 16.55 4.41
CA LEU A 293 13.75 15.29 5.15
C LEU A 293 15.06 14.97 5.88
N LEU A 294 16.20 15.10 5.21
CA LEU A 294 17.52 14.91 5.85
C LEU A 294 17.75 15.92 6.97
N ALA A 295 17.38 17.18 6.76
CA ALA A 295 17.40 18.20 7.81
C ALA A 295 16.50 17.80 9.00
N SER A 296 15.33 17.20 8.74
CA SER A 296 14.42 16.72 9.79
C SER A 296 15.07 15.63 10.63
N VAL A 297 15.72 14.65 9.98
CA VAL A 297 16.44 13.56 10.65
C VAL A 297 17.59 14.07 11.52
N VAL A 298 18.30 15.11 11.07
CA VAL A 298 19.37 15.76 11.86
C VAL A 298 18.80 16.59 13.03
N GLY A 299 17.48 16.79 13.09
CA GLY A 299 16.81 17.60 14.11
C GLY A 299 16.81 19.09 13.81
N ALA A 300 17.13 19.48 12.57
CA ALA A 300 17.17 20.87 12.14
C ALA A 300 15.79 21.54 12.06
N LEU A 301 14.72 20.75 11.93
CA LEU A 301 13.33 21.23 11.88
C LEU A 301 12.60 21.16 13.24
N LYS A 302 13.28 20.84 14.35
CA LYS A 302 12.65 20.79 15.69
C LYS A 302 11.99 22.10 16.11
N ALA A 303 12.43 23.24 15.56
CA ALA A 303 11.81 24.54 15.85
C ALA A 303 10.35 24.63 15.38
N LEU A 304 9.98 23.91 14.30
CA LEU A 304 8.61 23.91 13.77
C LEU A 304 7.65 23.10 14.64
N GLU A 305 8.15 22.06 15.31
CA GLU A 305 7.33 21.24 16.20
C GLU A 305 6.99 22.01 17.49
N LYS A 306 7.95 22.80 18.00
CA LYS A 306 7.85 23.46 19.30
C LYS A 306 7.28 24.88 19.24
N ASN A 307 6.31 25.15 18.34
CA ASN A 307 5.70 26.43 17.91
C ASN A 307 5.75 27.70 18.80
N ARG A 308 6.01 27.65 20.12
CA ARG A 308 6.21 28.80 21.01
C ARG A 308 7.51 28.85 21.83
N ASP A 309 8.25 27.74 22.01
CA ASP A 309 9.38 27.67 22.96
C ASP A 309 10.73 27.32 22.30
N ALA A 310 10.90 27.69 21.03
CA ALA A 310 12.12 27.41 20.28
C ALA A 310 13.24 28.40 20.69
N THR A 311 14.40 27.86 21.06
CA THR A 311 15.61 28.67 21.31
C THR A 311 16.00 29.40 20.02
N PRO A 312 16.45 30.68 20.06
CA PRO A 312 16.81 31.44 18.86
C PRO A 312 17.76 30.71 17.89
N GLY A 313 18.69 29.90 18.41
CA GLY A 313 19.59 29.08 17.59
C GLY A 313 18.87 28.02 16.75
N GLN A 314 17.78 27.45 17.24
CA GLN A 314 16.99 26.45 16.50
C GLN A 314 16.25 27.09 15.32
N ILE A 315 15.70 28.30 15.53
CA ILE A 315 15.02 29.06 14.47
C ILE A 315 16.00 29.39 13.33
N SER A 316 17.20 29.87 13.68
CA SER A 316 18.23 30.17 12.67
C SER A 316 18.63 28.93 11.86
N LEU A 317 18.74 27.77 12.51
CA LEU A 317 19.13 26.53 11.85
C LEU A 317 18.01 26.03 10.91
N THR A 318 16.75 26.15 11.34
CA THR A 318 15.60 25.85 10.47
C THR A 318 15.59 26.74 9.23
N ILE A 319 15.75 28.07 9.38
CA ILE A 319 15.79 28.99 8.23
C ILE A 319 16.94 28.65 7.28
N MET A 320 18.14 28.39 7.81
CA MET A 320 19.29 27.97 7.00
C MET A 320 19.02 26.68 6.22
N SER A 321 18.34 25.70 6.83
CA SER A 321 17.98 24.45 6.16
C SER A 321 17.04 24.68 4.97
N PHE A 322 16.08 25.60 5.07
CA PHE A 322 15.21 25.98 3.96
C PHE A 322 15.99 26.66 2.84
N VAL A 323 16.89 27.60 3.17
CA VAL A 323 17.73 28.29 2.18
C VAL A 323 18.62 27.30 1.42
N VAL A 324 19.27 26.37 2.14
CA VAL A 324 20.09 25.31 1.54
C VAL A 324 19.24 24.38 0.67
N ALA A 325 18.05 23.99 1.12
CA ALA A 325 17.15 23.15 0.34
C ALA A 325 16.70 23.84 -0.97
N ILE A 326 16.37 25.13 -0.92
CA ILE A 326 15.98 25.91 -2.13
C ILE A 326 17.17 26.03 -3.09
N ALA A 327 18.35 26.37 -2.58
CA ALA A 327 19.56 26.49 -3.40
C ALA A 327 19.93 25.16 -4.07
N ALA A 328 19.89 24.06 -3.31
CA ALA A 328 20.14 22.71 -3.83
C ALA A 328 19.08 22.29 -4.86
N GLY A 329 17.80 22.54 -4.58
CA GLY A 329 16.70 22.26 -5.51
C GLY A 329 16.83 23.02 -6.83
N PHE A 330 17.20 24.30 -6.77
CA PHE A 330 17.44 25.12 -7.97
C PHE A 330 18.66 24.62 -8.75
N PHE A 331 19.76 24.29 -8.06
CA PHE A 331 20.97 23.77 -8.69
C PHE A 331 20.71 22.43 -9.40
N VAL A 332 20.02 21.49 -8.75
CA VAL A 332 19.67 20.19 -9.35
C VAL A 332 18.66 20.36 -10.48
N GLY A 333 17.65 21.20 -10.34
CA GLY A 333 16.69 21.49 -11.42
C GLY A 333 17.37 22.09 -12.65
N TRP A 334 18.32 23.02 -12.45
CA TRP A 334 19.15 23.57 -13.51
C TRP A 334 20.05 22.51 -14.16
N PHE A 335 20.67 21.64 -13.36
CA PHE A 335 21.52 20.57 -13.86
C PHE A 335 20.74 19.50 -14.65
N ILE A 336 19.54 19.13 -14.19
CA ILE A 336 18.66 18.17 -14.88
C ILE A 336 18.14 18.72 -16.21
N LYS A 337 17.94 20.04 -16.31
CA LYS A 337 17.65 20.68 -17.60
C LYS A 337 18.75 20.35 -18.63
N LYS A 338 20.02 20.28 -18.22
CA LYS A 338 21.15 19.87 -19.08
C LYS A 338 21.18 18.38 -19.36
N LEU A 339 20.85 17.53 -18.38
CA LEU A 339 20.85 16.06 -18.50
C LEU A 339 19.55 15.44 -19.04
N ARG A 340 18.61 16.24 -19.54
CA ARG A 340 17.29 15.78 -20.02
C ARG A 340 17.36 14.57 -20.95
N ARG A 341 18.33 14.54 -21.87
CA ARG A 341 18.49 13.43 -22.83
C ARG A 341 18.78 12.10 -22.12
N ILE A 342 19.64 12.13 -21.10
CA ILE A 342 19.96 10.95 -20.30
C ILE A 342 18.73 10.53 -19.50
N GLY A 343 18.01 11.50 -18.91
CA GLY A 343 16.78 11.22 -18.16
C GLY A 343 15.72 10.47 -18.99
N ILE A 344 15.45 10.93 -20.21
CA ILE A 344 14.50 10.26 -21.12
C ILE A 344 15.01 8.88 -21.52
N THR A 345 16.30 8.75 -21.81
CA THR A 345 16.90 7.44 -22.15
C THR A 345 16.72 6.43 -21.01
N VAL A 346 16.94 6.84 -19.77
CA VAL A 346 16.76 5.99 -18.59
C VAL A 346 15.28 5.65 -18.36
N LEU A 347 14.36 6.61 -18.54
CA LEU A 347 12.92 6.35 -18.44
C LEU A 347 12.44 5.35 -19.50
N CYS A 348 12.90 5.48 -20.75
CA CYS A 348 12.56 4.52 -21.80
C CYS A 348 13.19 3.14 -21.55
N ALA A 349 14.40 3.08 -21.00
CA ALA A 349 15.02 1.83 -20.59
C ALA A 349 14.20 1.13 -19.48
N ALA A 350 13.79 1.86 -18.45
CA ALA A 350 12.94 1.34 -17.38
C ALA A 350 11.57 0.90 -17.91
N SER A 351 10.95 1.66 -18.81
CA SER A 351 9.71 1.25 -19.48
C SER A 351 9.90 -0.04 -20.29
N GLY A 352 11.04 -0.21 -20.97
CA GLY A 352 11.39 -1.44 -21.68
C GLY A 352 11.56 -2.64 -20.75
N PHE A 353 12.15 -2.43 -19.57
CA PHE A 353 12.26 -3.44 -18.51
C PHE A 353 10.87 -3.92 -18.07
N PHE A 354 9.97 -3.01 -17.69
CA PHE A 354 8.62 -3.36 -17.24
C PHE A 354 7.78 -4.00 -18.35
N LEU A 355 7.90 -3.51 -19.59
CA LEU A 355 7.22 -4.11 -20.74
C LEU A 355 7.69 -5.56 -20.96
N GLY A 356 8.99 -5.83 -20.83
CA GLY A 356 9.51 -7.19 -20.94
C GLY A 356 9.07 -8.11 -19.80
N PHE A 357 9.01 -7.58 -18.58
CA PHE A 357 8.46 -8.31 -17.44
C PHE A 357 6.99 -8.66 -17.65
N LEU A 358 6.17 -7.67 -18.03
CA LEU A 358 4.74 -7.86 -18.27
C LEU A 358 4.49 -8.84 -19.43
N LEU A 359 5.23 -8.73 -20.53
CA LEU A 359 5.10 -9.64 -21.66
C LEU A 359 5.46 -11.07 -21.28
N TYR A 360 6.49 -11.27 -20.44
CA TYR A 360 6.82 -12.58 -19.88
C TYR A 360 5.68 -13.13 -19.02
N SER A 361 5.19 -12.34 -18.06
CA SER A 361 4.11 -12.76 -17.15
C SER A 361 2.79 -13.06 -17.86
N LEU A 362 2.45 -12.35 -18.94
CA LEU A 362 1.19 -12.60 -19.66
C LEU A 362 1.30 -13.76 -20.65
N VAL A 363 2.39 -13.83 -21.42
CA VAL A 363 2.48 -14.75 -22.56
C VAL A 363 3.27 -15.99 -22.23
N PHE A 364 4.41 -15.86 -21.55
CA PHE A 364 5.37 -16.95 -21.43
C PHE A 364 5.20 -17.80 -20.17
N ILE A 365 4.62 -17.25 -19.10
CA ILE A 365 4.40 -18.02 -17.85
C ILE A 365 3.53 -19.27 -18.07
N GLN A 366 2.60 -19.21 -19.02
CA GLN A 366 1.69 -20.32 -19.31
C GLN A 366 2.35 -21.45 -20.11
N TRP A 367 3.48 -21.20 -20.77
CA TRP A 367 4.07 -22.13 -21.74
C TRP A 367 5.53 -22.49 -21.44
N LEU A 368 6.30 -21.58 -20.83
CA LEU A 368 7.76 -21.67 -20.70
C LEU A 368 8.21 -21.11 -19.33
N GLU A 369 8.34 -22.00 -18.34
CA GLU A 369 8.84 -21.68 -16.99
C GLU A 369 10.38 -21.55 -16.90
N HIS A 370 11.04 -21.08 -17.98
CA HIS A 370 12.49 -20.91 -18.00
C HIS A 370 12.91 -19.49 -17.63
N GLN A 371 13.64 -19.35 -16.52
CA GLN A 371 14.20 -18.07 -16.05
C GLN A 371 15.09 -17.35 -17.08
N ALA A 372 15.77 -18.11 -17.95
CA ALA A 372 16.59 -17.55 -19.02
C ALA A 372 15.77 -16.73 -20.04
N VAL A 373 14.52 -17.12 -20.31
CA VAL A 373 13.63 -16.40 -21.23
C VAL A 373 13.23 -15.05 -20.65
N LEU A 374 12.90 -15.00 -19.35
CA LEU A 374 12.60 -13.75 -18.65
C LEU A 374 13.79 -12.78 -18.72
N ILE A 375 14.99 -13.24 -18.31
CA ILE A 375 16.18 -12.39 -18.26
C ILE A 375 16.54 -11.87 -19.66
N SER A 376 16.54 -12.73 -20.67
CA SER A 376 16.86 -12.32 -22.04
C SER A 376 15.84 -11.34 -22.62
N LEU A 377 14.54 -11.58 -22.44
CA LEU A 377 13.47 -10.70 -22.93
C LEU A 377 13.56 -9.31 -22.28
N VAL A 378 13.78 -9.27 -20.96
CA VAL A 378 13.94 -8.02 -20.21
C VAL A 378 15.17 -7.24 -20.69
N ILE A 379 16.33 -7.89 -20.87
CA ILE A 379 17.54 -7.22 -21.36
C ILE A 379 17.32 -6.64 -22.76
N ILE A 380 16.72 -7.42 -23.67
CA ILE A 380 16.47 -6.99 -25.05
C ILE A 380 15.54 -5.77 -25.08
N LEU A 381 14.41 -5.83 -24.36
CA LEU A 381 13.44 -4.74 -24.35
C LEU A 381 13.95 -3.50 -23.59
N THR A 382 14.76 -3.67 -22.56
CA THR A 382 15.46 -2.56 -21.88
C THR A 382 16.44 -1.86 -22.83
N ALA A 383 17.27 -2.63 -23.55
CA ALA A 383 18.22 -2.08 -24.52
C ALA A 383 17.51 -1.39 -25.69
N LEU A 384 16.42 -1.98 -26.19
CA LEU A 384 15.58 -1.38 -27.23
C LEU A 384 14.92 -0.09 -26.75
N GLY A 385 14.37 -0.08 -25.53
CA GLY A 385 13.80 1.10 -24.89
C GLY A 385 14.82 2.22 -24.75
N ALA A 386 16.03 1.91 -24.26
CA ALA A 386 17.12 2.87 -24.17
C ALA A 386 17.51 3.43 -25.55
N TYR A 387 17.64 2.57 -26.56
CA TYR A 387 17.96 2.98 -27.93
C TYR A 387 16.90 3.92 -28.52
N LEU A 388 15.62 3.58 -28.37
CA LEU A 388 14.51 4.42 -28.82
C LEU A 388 14.49 5.77 -28.09
N GLY A 389 14.69 5.75 -26.77
CA GLY A 389 14.80 6.97 -25.95
C GLY A 389 15.94 7.88 -26.39
N TRP A 390 17.09 7.31 -26.75
CA TRP A 390 18.26 8.08 -27.20
C TRP A 390 18.09 8.68 -28.62
N ARG A 391 17.43 7.94 -29.52
CA ARG A 391 17.29 8.31 -30.93
C ARG A 391 16.09 9.21 -31.21
N PHE A 392 15.00 9.03 -30.45
CA PHE A 392 13.70 9.65 -30.69
C PHE A 392 13.17 10.41 -29.47
N ASP A 393 14.05 10.97 -28.63
CA ASP A 393 13.71 11.67 -27.40
C ASP A 393 12.59 12.72 -27.59
N LYS A 394 12.67 13.56 -28.62
CA LYS A 394 11.68 14.61 -28.90
C LYS A 394 10.32 14.04 -29.28
N LEU A 395 10.29 13.03 -30.15
CA LEU A 395 9.04 12.38 -30.56
C LEU A 395 8.40 11.72 -29.35
N ILE A 396 9.18 10.98 -28.56
CA ILE A 396 8.69 10.30 -27.36
C ILE A 396 8.09 11.30 -26.37
N ILE A 397 8.72 12.46 -26.14
CA ILE A 397 8.15 13.51 -25.28
C ILE A 397 6.78 13.97 -25.80
N VAL A 398 6.64 14.21 -27.11
CA VAL A 398 5.36 14.65 -27.70
C VAL A 398 4.27 13.59 -27.49
N TYR A 399 4.57 12.32 -27.80
CA TYR A 399 3.61 11.22 -27.58
C TYR A 399 3.24 11.07 -26.11
N VAL A 400 4.22 10.96 -25.22
CA VAL A 400 3.98 10.73 -23.79
C VAL A 400 3.18 11.88 -23.18
N THR A 401 3.55 13.13 -23.46
CA THR A 401 2.83 14.28 -22.90
C THR A 401 1.41 14.42 -23.47
N ALA A 402 1.20 14.13 -24.75
CA ALA A 402 -0.12 14.12 -25.35
C ALA A 402 -1.04 13.07 -24.72
N PHE A 403 -0.56 11.83 -24.55
CA PHE A 403 -1.36 10.76 -23.93
C PHE A 403 -1.55 10.96 -22.42
N LEU A 404 -0.54 11.42 -21.69
CA LEU A 404 -0.65 11.71 -20.26
C LEU A 404 -1.63 12.86 -20.00
N GLY A 405 -1.56 13.92 -20.81
CA GLY A 405 -2.51 15.02 -20.77
C GLY A 405 -3.93 14.57 -21.11
N ALA A 406 -4.09 13.73 -22.14
CA ALA A 406 -5.39 13.20 -22.55
C ALA A 406 -6.01 12.33 -21.45
N TYR A 407 -5.20 11.48 -20.79
CA TYR A 407 -5.63 10.72 -19.62
C TYR A 407 -6.08 11.65 -18.49
N ALA A 408 -5.26 12.64 -18.12
CA ALA A 408 -5.61 13.60 -17.07
C ALA A 408 -6.90 14.38 -17.39
N LEU A 409 -7.08 14.80 -18.64
CA LEU A 409 -8.26 15.50 -19.11
C LEU A 409 -9.52 14.64 -18.99
N ILE A 410 -9.49 13.43 -19.55
CA ILE A 410 -10.64 12.51 -19.51
C ILE A 410 -10.92 12.04 -18.09
N ARG A 411 -9.88 11.82 -17.27
CA ARG A 411 -10.01 11.51 -15.84
C ARG A 411 -10.65 12.67 -15.07
N GLY A 412 -10.29 13.91 -15.37
CA GLY A 412 -10.93 15.08 -14.79
C GLY A 412 -12.42 15.16 -15.16
N ILE A 413 -12.77 14.88 -16.41
CA ILE A 413 -14.17 14.81 -16.88
C ILE A 413 -14.93 13.66 -16.19
N SER A 414 -14.29 12.50 -16.01
CA SER A 414 -14.95 11.33 -15.43
C SER A 414 -15.27 11.49 -13.95
N ILE A 415 -14.56 12.36 -13.22
CA ILE A 415 -14.93 12.74 -11.85
C ILE A 415 -16.30 13.44 -11.82
N PHE A 416 -16.63 14.25 -12.84
CA PHE A 416 -17.93 14.92 -12.95
C PHE A 416 -19.02 14.00 -13.52
N ALA A 417 -18.69 13.21 -14.54
CA ALA A 417 -19.64 12.33 -15.21
C ALA A 417 -19.91 11.01 -14.44
N GLY A 418 -19.01 10.64 -13.51
CA GLY A 418 -19.06 9.41 -12.74
C GLY A 418 -18.78 8.16 -13.59
N LYS A 419 -19.10 6.99 -13.03
CA LYS A 419 -19.02 5.65 -13.66
C LYS A 419 -17.63 5.18 -14.10
N PHE A 420 -16.59 6.00 -13.96
CA PHE A 420 -15.22 5.55 -14.14
C PHE A 420 -14.74 4.91 -12.83
N PRO A 421 -14.46 3.59 -12.80
CA PRO A 421 -14.04 2.92 -11.59
C PRO A 421 -12.71 3.49 -11.10
N ASN A 422 -12.54 3.60 -9.79
CA ASN A 422 -11.23 3.90 -9.22
C ASN A 422 -10.29 2.75 -9.58
N GLU A 423 -9.11 3.06 -10.12
CA GLU A 423 -8.11 2.08 -10.56
C GLU A 423 -7.69 1.16 -9.41
N ILE A 424 -7.65 1.68 -8.19
CA ILE A 424 -7.34 0.90 -6.97
C ILE A 424 -8.46 -0.11 -6.69
N ALA A 425 -9.72 0.30 -6.80
CA ALA A 425 -10.87 -0.59 -6.62
C ALA A 425 -10.92 -1.65 -7.73
N LEU A 426 -10.58 -1.26 -8.97
CA LEU A 426 -10.51 -2.16 -10.11
C LEU A 426 -9.42 -3.23 -9.92
N TYR A 427 -8.25 -2.83 -9.43
CA TYR A 427 -7.18 -3.76 -9.08
C TYR A 427 -7.60 -4.70 -7.95
N GLY A 428 -8.26 -4.19 -6.91
CA GLY A 428 -8.83 -4.99 -5.83
C GLY A 428 -9.78 -6.07 -6.34
N GLN A 429 -10.74 -5.69 -7.21
CA GLN A 429 -11.68 -6.64 -7.82
C GLN A 429 -11.02 -7.66 -8.74
N LEU A 430 -9.95 -7.27 -9.44
CA LEU A 430 -9.18 -8.18 -10.29
C LEU A 430 -8.40 -9.18 -9.44
N SER A 431 -7.84 -8.74 -8.32
CA SER A 431 -7.10 -9.60 -7.38
C SER A 431 -8.01 -10.56 -6.61
N SER A 432 -9.25 -10.17 -6.30
CA SER A 432 -10.23 -11.00 -5.61
C SER A 432 -10.96 -11.99 -6.54
N GLY A 433 -10.79 -11.86 -7.85
CA GLY A 433 -11.51 -12.67 -8.84
C GLY A 433 -13.02 -12.35 -8.93
N THR A 434 -13.49 -11.29 -8.29
CA THR A 434 -14.91 -10.87 -8.28
C THR A 434 -15.22 -9.88 -9.41
N PHE A 435 -14.56 -10.04 -10.56
CA PHE A 435 -14.62 -9.09 -11.66
C PHE A 435 -15.86 -9.35 -12.54
N GLU A 436 -16.91 -8.56 -12.37
CA GLU A 436 -18.18 -8.69 -13.13
C GLU A 436 -18.14 -8.06 -14.55
N GLY A 437 -16.94 -7.80 -15.07
CA GLY A 437 -16.74 -7.14 -16.36
C GLY A 437 -16.80 -5.61 -16.27
N LEU A 438 -16.30 -4.94 -17.31
CA LEU A 438 -16.25 -3.49 -17.40
C LEU A 438 -17.48 -2.95 -18.14
N GLY A 439 -18.18 -2.00 -17.54
CA GLY A 439 -19.31 -1.34 -18.18
C GLY A 439 -18.89 -0.58 -19.45
N GLY A 440 -19.80 -0.45 -20.42
CA GLY A 440 -19.56 0.25 -21.70
C GLY A 440 -19.02 1.68 -21.56
N ALA A 441 -19.35 2.36 -20.45
CA ALA A 441 -18.83 3.70 -20.14
C ALA A 441 -17.29 3.72 -20.03
N PHE A 442 -16.67 2.68 -19.46
CA PHE A 442 -15.22 2.57 -19.35
C PHE A 442 -14.54 2.59 -20.73
N TYR A 443 -15.07 1.82 -21.68
CA TYR A 443 -14.56 1.81 -23.06
C TYR A 443 -14.75 3.15 -23.76
N GLY A 444 -15.84 3.86 -23.48
CA GLY A 444 -16.06 5.23 -23.96
C GLY A 444 -14.98 6.20 -23.49
N TYR A 445 -14.61 6.15 -22.21
CA TYR A 445 -13.51 6.95 -21.67
C TYR A 445 -12.16 6.56 -22.28
N LEU A 446 -11.89 5.26 -22.44
CA LEU A 446 -10.67 4.78 -23.08
C LEU A 446 -10.55 5.28 -24.53
N ALA A 447 -11.63 5.20 -25.30
CA ALA A 447 -11.69 5.74 -26.67
C ALA A 447 -11.46 7.26 -26.67
N GLY A 448 -12.06 7.98 -25.71
CA GLY A 448 -11.85 9.42 -25.53
C GLY A 448 -10.38 9.78 -25.28
N ILE A 449 -9.66 9.00 -24.46
CA ILE A 449 -8.23 9.19 -24.20
C ILE A 449 -7.42 9.01 -25.50
N VAL A 450 -7.70 7.94 -26.26
CA VAL A 450 -6.98 7.67 -27.51
C VAL A 450 -7.21 8.76 -28.55
N ILE A 451 -8.46 9.16 -28.79
CA ILE A 451 -8.80 10.20 -29.76
C ILE A 451 -8.15 11.53 -29.37
N THR A 452 -8.29 11.93 -28.10
CA THR A 452 -7.71 13.17 -27.58
C THR A 452 -6.18 13.16 -27.63
N GLY A 453 -5.56 12.01 -27.33
CA GLY A 453 -4.11 11.83 -27.44
C GLY A 453 -3.62 12.01 -28.87
N ILE A 454 -4.29 11.40 -29.85
CA ILE A 454 -3.96 11.56 -31.28
C ILE A 454 -4.08 13.02 -31.71
N LEU A 455 -5.17 13.70 -31.34
CA LEU A 455 -5.35 15.12 -31.62
C LEU A 455 -4.24 15.97 -30.98
N GLY A 456 -3.87 15.67 -29.74
CA GLY A 456 -2.76 16.30 -29.03
C GLY A 456 -1.43 16.14 -29.77
N VAL A 457 -1.12 14.93 -30.24
CA VAL A 457 0.10 14.65 -31.03
C VAL A 457 0.11 15.49 -32.31
N ILE A 458 -0.99 15.53 -33.07
CA ILE A 458 -1.09 16.31 -34.32
C ILE A 458 -0.86 17.81 -34.05
N VAL A 459 -1.50 18.35 -33.01
CA VAL A 459 -1.35 19.77 -32.63
C VAL A 459 0.08 20.08 -32.18
N GLN A 460 0.67 19.26 -31.32
CA GLN A 460 2.05 19.44 -30.88
C GLN A 460 3.05 19.33 -32.04
N HIS A 461 2.82 18.44 -33.00
CA HIS A 461 3.64 18.38 -34.22
C HIS A 461 3.53 19.65 -35.05
N LYS A 462 2.30 20.15 -35.26
CA LYS A 462 2.03 21.37 -36.04
C LYS A 462 2.65 22.62 -35.40
N LEU A 463 2.79 22.64 -34.07
CA LEU A 463 3.46 23.71 -33.33
C LEU A 463 5.01 23.66 -33.43
N GLY A 464 5.58 22.73 -34.19
CA GLY A 464 7.02 22.69 -34.47
C GLY A 464 7.87 22.17 -33.31
N TYR A 465 7.28 21.55 -32.28
CA TYR A 465 8.04 21.06 -31.12
C TYR A 465 9.05 19.93 -31.44
N HIS A 466 8.96 19.35 -32.63
CA HIS A 466 9.88 18.34 -33.12
C HIS A 466 11.14 18.94 -33.78
N GLU A 467 11.12 20.21 -34.20
CA GLU A 467 12.22 20.85 -34.92
C GLU A 467 13.32 21.37 -33.97
N HIS A 468 14.57 21.30 -34.42
CA HIS A 468 15.81 21.50 -33.64
C HIS A 468 16.18 22.98 -33.33
N HIS A 469 15.22 23.90 -33.29
CA HIS A 469 15.55 25.33 -33.26
C HIS A 469 16.16 25.86 -31.94
N ASP A 470 16.03 25.14 -30.82
CA ASP A 470 16.67 25.52 -29.54
C ASP A 470 18.09 24.95 -29.36
N ASP A 471 18.63 24.23 -30.35
CA ASP A 471 19.85 23.43 -30.19
C ASP A 471 21.16 24.16 -30.58
N GLU A 472 21.15 25.49 -30.76
CA GLU A 472 22.40 26.26 -30.92
C GLU A 472 23.34 26.09 -29.71
N GLU A 473 22.79 25.86 -28.52
CA GLU A 473 23.58 25.56 -27.31
C GLU A 473 24.07 24.09 -27.28
N TYR A 474 23.36 23.18 -27.97
CA TYR A 474 23.71 21.75 -28.06
C TYR A 474 24.70 21.45 -29.17
N GLN A 475 24.70 22.19 -30.28
CA GLN A 475 25.72 22.01 -31.34
C GLN A 475 27.12 22.47 -30.92
N LYS A 476 27.23 23.18 -29.79
CA LYS A 476 28.52 23.65 -29.23
C LYS A 476 29.13 22.70 -28.19
N GLN A 477 28.47 21.59 -27.85
CA GLN A 477 28.96 20.54 -26.93
C GLN A 477 29.21 19.25 -27.70
#